data_AF-A0A2G5URX3-F1
#
_entry.id   AF-A0A2G5URX3-F1
#
_cell.length_a   1.000
_cell.length_b   1.000
_cell.length_c   1.000
_cell.angle_alpha   90.00
_cell.angle_beta   90.00
_cell.angle_gamma   90.00
#
_symmetry.space_group_name_H-M   'P 1'
#
loop_
_entity.id
_entity.type
_entity.pdbx_description
1 polymer ?
#
loop_
_entity_poly.entity_id
_entity_poly.type
_entity_poly.pdbx_seq_one_letter_code
_entity_poly.pdbx_strand_id
1 'polypeptide(L)'
;MPDLILRKIFDQYDYPVLCKMERVCKRWMNIISTKFRKEIHEVSIERLGSMFPQAHQCVPFRRLSISCPSDSHDFLAGVFRRSRLSFMKMTTDLNFLAGIDQIHVTKDNGRRYFSNVEDLWLLIIHPSDDVTQRFLSIEGTLFSELQQLTLQVHVDPRNYKNVGEIVKSFILRYPKSNINLELHAEKSMHILNQISVLPSLPLYKIKLICTDFDQPQLRLDQLYAVMREQNIQAKNITMRDWSLFADGTTPVSYNPLDTFRISSCSIETVDNLVRSLQMTASQSTQPEGVPPAKKKKVVKKKKETEVVTEEGLVPKPKKKIVKKVVKKKKPVAFIKKLEVAGQCTLHGLTFLQQKAHTELERRLTTVIPELDVDCSEIYYCW
;
A
#
# COMPACT_ATOMS: atom_id res chain seq x y z
N MET A 1 -26.11 35.85 21.99
CA MET A 1 -26.49 34.57 21.37
C MET A 1 -25.87 33.39 22.13
N PRO A 2 -26.62 32.30 22.37
CA PRO A 2 -26.10 31.04 22.90
C PRO A 2 -25.08 30.37 21.94
N ASP A 3 -24.16 29.56 22.47
CA ASP A 3 -23.14 28.84 21.68
C ASP A 3 -23.76 27.91 20.62
N LEU A 4 -24.90 27.30 20.92
CA LEU A 4 -25.62 26.44 19.97
C LEU A 4 -26.02 27.21 18.71
N ILE A 5 -26.45 28.47 18.86
CA ILE A 5 -26.83 29.34 17.75
C ILE A 5 -25.57 29.81 17.00
N LEU A 6 -24.51 30.19 17.72
CA LEU A 6 -23.24 30.58 17.10
C LEU A 6 -22.64 29.45 16.25
N ARG A 7 -22.74 28.19 16.70
CA ARG A 7 -22.29 27.02 15.92
C ARG A 7 -23.07 26.91 14.60
N LYS A 8 -24.40 26.99 14.65
CA LYS A 8 -25.24 26.97 13.45
C LYS A 8 -24.92 28.09 12.46
N ILE A 9 -24.56 29.28 12.97
CA ILE A 9 -24.12 30.41 12.14
C ILE A 9 -22.76 30.10 11.51
N PHE A 10 -21.79 29.63 12.29
CA PHE A 10 -20.45 29.27 11.80
C PHE A 10 -20.47 28.10 10.81
N ASP A 11 -21.46 27.22 10.88
CA ASP A 11 -21.64 26.14 9.90
C ASP A 11 -21.99 26.65 8.49
N GLN A 12 -22.42 27.91 8.35
CA GLN A 12 -22.72 28.53 7.06
C GLN A 12 -21.50 29.15 6.36
N TYR A 13 -20.35 29.20 7.03
CA TYR A 13 -19.16 29.86 6.51
C TYR A 13 -18.08 28.86 6.13
N ASP A 14 -17.33 29.20 5.10
CA ASP A 14 -16.18 28.44 4.65
C ASP A 14 -14.96 28.63 5.56
N TYR A 15 -13.95 27.78 5.35
CA TYR A 15 -12.73 27.79 6.13
C TYR A 15 -12.00 29.17 6.14
N PRO A 16 -11.81 29.87 5.00
CA PRO A 16 -11.20 31.20 5.00
C PRO A 16 -11.95 32.23 5.84
N VAL A 17 -13.29 32.27 5.77
CA VAL A 17 -14.09 33.21 6.55
C VAL A 17 -14.02 32.86 8.04
N LEU A 18 -14.10 31.57 8.40
CA LEU A 18 -13.94 31.12 9.78
C LEU A 18 -12.56 31.49 10.36
N CYS A 19 -11.50 31.42 9.56
CA CYS A 19 -10.16 31.85 9.97
C CYS A 19 -10.08 33.36 10.25
N LYS A 20 -10.89 34.18 9.58
CA LYS A 20 -11.01 35.62 9.90
C LYS A 20 -11.83 35.83 11.17
N MET A 21 -12.95 35.12 11.30
CA MET A 21 -13.89 35.25 12.43
C MET A 21 -13.28 34.86 13.78
N GLU A 22 -12.43 33.84 13.82
CA GLU A 22 -11.83 33.39 15.08
C GLU A 22 -10.92 34.46 15.72
N ARG A 23 -10.46 35.46 14.94
CA ARG A 23 -9.64 36.59 15.42
C ARG A 23 -10.45 37.64 16.18
N VAL A 24 -11.79 37.59 16.09
CA VAL A 24 -12.69 38.59 16.69
C VAL A 24 -12.66 38.52 18.22
N CYS A 25 -12.81 37.33 18.81
CA CYS A 25 -12.72 37.17 20.26
C CYS A 25 -12.40 35.73 20.67
N LYS A 26 -11.90 35.55 21.89
CA LYS A 26 -11.54 34.24 22.47
C LYS A 26 -12.69 33.23 22.43
N ARG A 27 -13.94 33.67 22.64
CA ARG A 27 -15.11 32.80 22.59
C ARG A 27 -15.32 32.21 21.19
N TRP A 28 -15.23 33.04 20.15
CA TRP A 28 -15.39 32.58 18.76
C TRP A 28 -14.23 31.67 18.36
N MET A 29 -13.01 32.02 18.76
CA MET A 29 -11.82 31.18 18.57
C MET A 29 -12.03 29.77 19.12
N ASN A 30 -12.55 29.64 20.34
CA ASN A 30 -12.76 28.33 20.96
C ASN A 30 -13.84 27.49 20.23
N ILE A 31 -14.94 28.13 19.82
CA ILE A 31 -16.02 27.46 19.09
C ILE A 31 -15.52 26.99 17.72
N ILE A 32 -14.85 27.86 16.96
CA ILE A 32 -14.33 27.57 15.63
C ILE A 32 -13.21 26.52 15.70
N SER A 33 -12.29 26.62 16.67
CA SER A 33 -11.25 25.60 16.87
C SER A 33 -11.85 24.23 17.18
N THR A 34 -12.95 24.17 17.94
CA THR A 34 -13.65 22.92 18.22
C THR A 34 -14.29 22.35 16.96
N LYS A 35 -14.83 23.21 16.08
CA LYS A 35 -15.35 22.82 14.76
C LYS A 35 -14.24 22.22 13.90
N PHE A 36 -13.12 22.94 13.71
CA PHE A 36 -11.99 22.46 12.92
C PHE A 36 -11.44 21.12 13.41
N ARG A 37 -11.29 20.93 14.72
CA ARG A 37 -10.81 19.64 15.27
C ARG A 37 -11.74 18.46 14.98
N LYS A 38 -13.05 18.69 14.81
CA LYS A 38 -14.03 17.63 14.51
C LYS A 38 -14.15 17.35 13.01
N GLU A 39 -13.90 18.37 12.19
CA GLU A 39 -14.18 18.36 10.76
C GLU A 39 -12.94 18.28 9.89
N ILE A 40 -11.74 18.40 10.46
CA ILE A 40 -10.48 18.33 9.71
C ILE A 40 -9.61 17.24 10.32
N HIS A 41 -9.66 16.06 9.70
CA HIS A 41 -8.88 14.89 10.06
C HIS A 41 -7.83 14.52 9.01
N GLU A 42 -7.98 15.03 7.78
CA GLU A 42 -7.04 14.84 6.70
C GLU A 42 -6.46 16.18 6.25
N VAL A 43 -5.18 16.20 5.92
CA VAL A 43 -4.52 17.35 5.32
C VAL A 43 -3.79 16.93 4.04
N SER A 44 -3.94 17.70 2.98
CA SER A 44 -3.15 17.57 1.75
C SER A 44 -2.38 18.86 1.54
N ILE A 45 -1.05 18.78 1.42
CA ILE A 45 -0.17 19.94 1.28
C ILE A 45 0.56 19.82 -0.05
N GLU A 46 0.20 20.71 -0.98
CA GLU A 46 0.79 20.80 -2.31
C GLU A 46 1.54 22.12 -2.44
N ARG A 47 2.84 22.04 -2.73
CA ARG A 47 3.70 23.23 -2.82
C ARG A 47 4.24 23.50 -4.21
N LEU A 48 4.05 22.56 -5.14
CA LEU A 48 4.46 22.69 -6.52
C LEU A 48 3.38 23.45 -7.31
N GLY A 49 3.79 24.34 -8.22
CA GLY A 49 2.88 25.04 -9.16
C GLY A 49 1.96 26.11 -8.54
N SER A 50 2.00 26.32 -7.23
CA SER A 50 1.10 27.24 -6.53
C SER A 50 1.70 28.65 -6.47
N MET A 51 1.01 29.65 -7.03
CA MET A 51 1.47 31.05 -7.03
C MET A 51 1.08 31.81 -5.75
N PHE A 52 0.00 31.40 -5.09
CA PHE A 52 -0.53 32.08 -3.91
C PHE A 52 -0.98 31.06 -2.85
N PRO A 53 -0.86 31.38 -1.56
CA PRO A 53 -1.33 30.51 -0.49
C PRO A 53 -2.86 30.43 -0.46
N GLN A 54 -3.38 29.21 -0.47
CA GLN A 54 -4.80 28.90 -0.43
C GLN A 54 -5.04 27.67 0.44
N ALA A 55 -6.18 27.67 1.13
CA ALA A 55 -6.65 26.52 1.90
C ALA A 55 -8.15 26.34 1.68
N HIS A 56 -8.54 25.13 1.30
CA HIS A 56 -9.91 24.76 1.01
C HIS A 56 -10.30 23.53 1.82
N GLN A 57 -11.44 23.60 2.52
CA GLN A 57 -11.93 22.49 3.33
C GLN A 57 -13.00 21.71 2.56
N CYS A 58 -12.70 20.46 2.23
CA CYS A 58 -13.65 19.50 1.67
C CYS A 58 -14.37 18.78 2.82
N VAL A 59 -15.47 19.36 3.31
CA VAL A 59 -16.21 18.88 4.48
C VAL A 59 -16.63 17.40 4.40
N PRO A 60 -17.16 16.86 3.27
CA PRO A 60 -17.55 15.45 3.20
C PRO A 60 -16.41 14.47 3.47
N PHE A 61 -15.19 14.84 3.10
CA PHE A 61 -13.98 14.04 3.29
C PHE A 61 -13.23 14.38 4.58
N ARG A 62 -13.69 15.38 5.34
CA ARG A 62 -12.98 15.96 6.49
C ARG A 62 -11.54 16.36 6.15
N ARG A 63 -11.33 16.84 4.93
CA ARG A 63 -10.02 17.13 4.35
C ARG A 63 -9.80 18.63 4.24
N LEU A 64 -8.62 19.08 4.63
CA LEU A 64 -8.10 20.42 4.32
C LEU A 64 -7.04 20.30 3.24
N SER A 65 -7.34 20.82 2.06
CA SER A 65 -6.39 20.93 0.95
C SER A 65 -5.69 22.28 1.01
N ILE A 66 -4.36 22.26 1.00
CA ILE A 66 -3.48 23.42 1.12
C ILE A 66 -2.62 23.47 -0.13
N SER A 67 -2.65 24.61 -0.82
CA SER A 67 -1.84 24.90 -1.99
C SER A 67 -1.09 26.20 -1.69
N CYS A 68 0.25 26.18 -1.70
CA CYS A 68 1.03 27.38 -1.40
C CYS A 68 2.48 27.33 -1.91
N PRO A 69 3.09 28.48 -2.21
CA PRO A 69 4.52 28.58 -2.48
C PRO A 69 5.45 27.98 -1.39
N SER A 70 6.71 27.74 -1.76
CA SER A 70 7.73 27.14 -0.89
C SER A 70 8.24 28.04 0.25
N ASP A 71 7.90 29.32 0.24
CA ASP A 71 8.28 30.33 1.23
C ASP A 71 7.10 30.77 2.12
N SER A 72 5.91 30.18 1.91
CA SER A 72 4.66 30.53 2.63
C SER A 72 4.61 29.99 4.07
N HIS A 73 5.68 30.17 4.86
CA HIS A 73 5.83 29.63 6.20
C HIS A 73 4.81 30.18 7.19
N ASP A 74 4.55 31.49 7.19
CA ASP A 74 3.59 32.13 8.10
C ASP A 74 2.16 31.63 7.89
N PHE A 75 1.81 31.42 6.62
CA PHE A 75 0.51 30.87 6.25
C PHE A 75 0.35 29.45 6.80
N LEU A 76 1.34 28.58 6.60
CA LEU A 76 1.34 27.21 7.11
C LEU A 76 1.35 27.15 8.64
N ALA A 77 2.13 28.03 9.30
CA ALA A 77 2.12 28.17 10.75
C ALA A 77 0.71 28.50 11.28
N GLY A 78 0.01 29.42 10.61
CA GLY A 78 -1.38 29.76 10.91
C GLY A 78 -2.33 28.56 10.80
N VAL A 79 -2.19 27.73 9.77
CA VAL A 79 -2.99 26.51 9.58
C VAL A 79 -2.67 25.46 10.64
N PHE A 80 -1.40 25.18 10.89
CA PHE A 80 -0.97 24.15 11.83
C PHE A 80 -1.31 24.51 13.28
N ARG A 81 -1.31 25.80 13.64
CA ARG A 81 -1.78 26.25 14.96
C ARG A 81 -3.22 25.81 15.24
N ARG A 82 -4.07 25.67 14.20
CA ARG A 82 -5.50 25.37 14.33
C ARG A 82 -5.78 23.88 14.38
N SER A 83 -5.16 23.13 13.47
CA SER A 83 -5.64 21.78 13.12
C SER A 83 -4.55 20.71 13.15
N ARG A 84 -3.29 21.05 13.41
CA ARG A 84 -2.17 20.08 13.41
C ARG A 84 -2.44 18.85 14.27
N LEU A 85 -3.08 19.05 15.42
CA LEU A 85 -3.36 17.97 16.38
C LEU A 85 -4.64 17.18 16.06
N SER A 86 -5.42 17.56 15.06
CA SER A 86 -6.56 16.76 14.60
C SER A 86 -6.25 15.93 13.35
N PHE A 87 -5.10 16.16 12.70
CA PHE A 87 -4.69 15.40 11.53
C PHE A 87 -4.39 13.94 11.92
N MET A 88 -5.16 13.03 11.30
CA MET A 88 -4.99 11.59 11.33
C MET A 88 -4.37 11.08 10.02
N LYS A 89 -4.62 11.81 8.92
CA LYS A 89 -4.11 11.50 7.58
C LYS A 89 -3.37 12.69 6.99
N MET A 90 -2.27 12.44 6.30
CA MET A 90 -1.46 13.48 5.67
C MET A 90 -0.98 13.05 4.29
N THR A 91 -1.18 13.92 3.30
CA THR A 91 -0.53 13.84 1.98
C THR A 91 0.38 15.04 1.81
N THR A 92 1.66 14.82 1.52
CA THR A 92 2.64 15.90 1.34
C THR A 92 3.88 15.42 0.58
N ASP A 93 4.79 16.35 0.27
CA ASP A 93 6.08 16.07 -0.36
C ASP A 93 7.24 16.07 0.63
N LEU A 94 8.33 15.40 0.26
CA LEU A 94 9.53 15.30 1.09
C LEU A 94 10.18 16.65 1.37
N ASN A 95 10.19 17.60 0.43
CA ASN A 95 10.82 18.90 0.63
C ASN A 95 10.10 19.69 1.71
N PHE A 96 8.77 19.62 1.76
CA PHE A 96 7.99 20.18 2.86
C PHE A 96 8.41 19.58 4.21
N LEU A 97 8.46 18.25 4.32
CA LEU A 97 8.85 17.62 5.58
C LEU A 97 10.28 18.00 5.98
N ALA A 98 11.22 17.99 5.03
CA ALA A 98 12.63 18.36 5.23
C ALA A 98 12.82 19.81 5.73
N GLY A 99 11.90 20.72 5.40
CA GLY A 99 11.93 22.13 5.79
C GLY A 99 10.90 22.51 6.86
N ILE A 100 10.36 21.56 7.62
CA ILE A 100 9.31 21.82 8.62
C ILE A 100 9.78 22.72 9.77
N ASP A 101 11.09 22.76 10.01
CA ASP A 101 11.75 23.56 11.04
C ASP A 101 11.64 25.06 10.77
N GLN A 102 11.51 25.46 9.51
CA GLN A 102 11.26 26.83 9.08
C GLN A 102 9.84 27.32 9.41
N ILE A 103 8.93 26.39 9.73
CA ILE A 103 7.54 26.72 10.06
C ILE A 103 7.41 26.82 11.58
N HIS A 104 7.20 28.04 12.07
CA HIS A 104 7.05 28.29 13.49
C HIS A 104 5.74 27.70 14.03
N VAL A 105 5.84 26.55 14.71
CA VAL A 105 4.72 25.90 15.39
C VAL A 105 5.03 25.79 16.88
N THR A 106 4.21 26.42 17.70
CA THR A 106 4.29 26.24 19.17
C THR A 106 4.04 24.77 19.51
N LYS A 107 5.09 24.08 19.98
CA LYS A 107 5.04 22.68 20.41
C LYS A 107 5.64 22.57 21.81
N ASP A 108 5.03 21.73 22.64
CA ASP A 108 5.62 21.34 23.92
C ASP A 108 6.94 20.62 23.67
N ASN A 109 7.93 20.81 24.55
CA ASN A 109 9.23 20.15 24.45
C ASN A 109 9.05 18.62 24.34
N GLY A 110 9.67 18.02 23.33
CA GLY A 110 9.60 16.58 23.07
C GLY A 110 8.38 16.11 22.25
N ARG A 111 7.38 16.97 21.98
CA ARG A 111 6.23 16.58 21.16
C ARG A 111 6.58 16.54 19.66
N ARG A 112 6.10 15.50 18.98
CA ARG A 112 6.22 15.34 17.53
C ARG A 112 5.42 16.42 16.76
N TYR A 113 5.84 16.75 15.54
CA TYR A 113 5.14 17.72 14.68
C TYR A 113 3.74 17.24 14.27
N PHE A 114 3.56 15.95 14.01
CA PHE A 114 2.29 15.38 13.58
C PHE A 114 2.00 14.14 14.40
N SER A 115 1.80 14.34 15.71
CA SER A 115 1.75 13.25 16.70
C SER A 115 0.61 12.26 16.50
N ASN A 116 -0.44 12.66 15.78
CA ASN A 116 -1.68 11.90 15.62
C ASN A 116 -1.86 11.37 14.19
N VAL A 117 -0.94 11.69 13.28
CA VAL A 117 -0.99 11.17 11.90
C VAL A 117 -0.61 9.70 11.94
N GLU A 118 -1.51 8.85 11.48
CA GLU A 118 -1.34 7.39 11.39
C GLU A 118 -1.25 6.90 9.93
N ASP A 119 -1.73 7.72 8.98
CA ASP A 119 -1.75 7.43 7.54
C ASP A 119 -1.01 8.55 6.79
N LEU A 120 0.18 8.22 6.26
CA LEU A 120 1.04 9.16 5.53
C LEU A 120 1.15 8.74 4.07
N TRP A 121 0.79 9.63 3.16
CA TRP A 121 1.14 9.59 1.75
C TRP A 121 2.26 10.61 1.48
N LEU A 122 3.46 10.12 1.20
CA LEU A 122 4.64 10.94 0.96
C LEU A 122 5.06 10.88 -0.50
N LEU A 123 5.14 12.05 -1.14
CA LEU A 123 5.71 12.20 -2.47
C LEU A 123 7.22 12.45 -2.36
N ILE A 124 8.01 11.61 -3.02
CA ILE A 124 9.47 11.70 -3.11
C ILE A 124 9.82 12.03 -4.56
N ILE A 125 10.08 13.31 -4.82
CA ILE A 125 10.35 13.85 -6.16
C ILE A 125 11.76 14.44 -6.16
N HIS A 126 12.67 13.84 -6.94
CA HIS A 126 14.06 14.29 -7.12
C HIS A 126 14.77 14.71 -5.81
N PRO A 127 14.86 13.84 -4.78
CA PRO A 127 15.43 14.23 -3.50
C PRO A 127 16.93 14.47 -3.62
N SER A 128 17.37 15.73 -3.50
CA SER A 128 18.79 16.08 -3.46
C SER A 128 19.45 15.58 -2.18
N ASP A 129 20.79 15.52 -2.17
CA ASP A 129 21.56 15.11 -0.98
C ASP A 129 21.23 16.01 0.22
N ASP A 130 21.16 17.33 0.02
CA ASP A 130 20.81 18.29 1.07
C ASP A 130 19.41 18.06 1.65
N VAL A 131 18.40 17.85 0.80
CA VAL A 131 17.02 17.57 1.24
C VAL A 131 16.97 16.26 2.02
N THR A 132 17.69 15.24 1.54
CA THR A 132 17.75 13.92 2.16
C THR A 132 18.40 14.00 3.53
N GLN A 133 19.56 14.65 3.66
CA GLN A 133 20.24 14.83 4.94
C GLN A 133 19.40 15.65 5.93
N ARG A 134 18.77 16.74 5.47
CA ARG A 134 17.85 17.51 6.30
C ARG A 134 16.70 16.65 6.80
N PHE A 135 16.01 15.95 5.92
CA PHE A 135 14.93 15.03 6.30
C PHE A 135 15.39 13.98 7.32
N LEU A 136 16.51 13.29 7.06
CA LEU A 136 17.05 12.27 7.95
C LEU A 136 17.37 12.81 9.35
N SER A 137 17.83 14.06 9.44
CA SER A 137 18.13 14.71 10.73
C SER A 137 16.87 15.02 11.57
N ILE A 138 15.72 15.21 10.92
CA ILE A 138 14.48 15.63 11.61
C ILE A 138 13.37 14.58 11.61
N GLU A 139 13.49 13.49 10.84
CA GLU A 139 12.48 12.42 10.77
C GLU A 139 12.13 11.86 12.16
N GLY A 140 13.16 11.86 13.01
CA GLY A 140 13.15 11.86 14.46
C GLY A 140 11.86 12.38 15.07
N THR A 141 11.50 13.58 14.68
CA THR A 141 10.60 14.51 15.35
C THR A 141 9.25 14.67 14.66
N LEU A 142 9.06 14.06 13.49
CA LEU A 142 7.89 14.29 12.66
C LEU A 142 6.65 13.57 13.18
N PHE A 143 6.71 12.25 13.34
CA PHE A 143 5.56 11.41 13.69
C PHE A 143 5.83 10.58 14.95
N SER A 144 4.76 10.15 15.60
CA SER A 144 4.84 9.26 16.77
C SER A 144 4.85 7.80 16.32
N GLU A 145 3.84 7.42 15.55
CA GLU A 145 3.63 6.09 14.97
C GLU A 145 2.99 6.26 13.60
N LEU A 146 3.17 5.29 12.70
CA LEU A 146 2.47 5.22 11.42
C LEU A 146 1.85 3.82 11.30
N GLN A 147 0.57 3.74 10.95
CA GLN A 147 -0.10 2.48 10.63
C GLN A 147 -0.05 2.20 9.14
N GLN A 148 -0.23 3.22 8.30
CA GLN A 148 -0.13 3.15 6.84
C GLN A 148 0.91 4.16 6.35
N LEU A 149 1.79 3.69 5.47
CA LEU A 149 2.78 4.53 4.81
C LEU A 149 2.74 4.26 3.31
N THR A 150 2.40 5.27 2.51
CA THR A 150 2.47 5.21 1.06
C THR A 150 3.60 6.12 0.59
N LEU A 151 4.62 5.52 -0.02
CA LEU A 151 5.77 6.22 -0.60
C LEU A 151 5.60 6.27 -2.11
N GLN A 152 5.30 7.44 -2.65
CA GLN A 152 5.19 7.67 -4.08
C GLN A 152 6.49 8.29 -4.59
N VAL A 153 7.26 7.52 -5.36
CA VAL A 153 8.58 7.89 -5.85
C VAL A 153 8.52 8.19 -7.34
N HIS A 154 8.95 9.39 -7.71
CA HIS A 154 9.25 9.75 -9.10
C HIS A 154 10.72 9.45 -9.35
N VAL A 155 10.97 8.39 -10.10
CA VAL A 155 12.26 7.72 -10.16
C VAL A 155 13.24 8.51 -11.03
N ASP A 156 14.37 8.91 -10.44
CA ASP A 156 15.44 9.65 -11.12
C ASP A 156 16.81 8.97 -10.88
N PRO A 157 17.53 8.58 -11.95
CA PRO A 157 18.87 7.99 -11.88
C PRO A 157 19.85 8.62 -10.91
N ARG A 158 19.78 9.95 -10.75
CA ARG A 158 20.73 10.69 -9.92
C ARG A 158 20.49 10.48 -8.43
N ASN A 159 19.27 10.11 -8.05
CA ASN A 159 18.80 10.17 -6.67
C ASN A 159 18.38 8.80 -6.09
N TYR A 160 18.70 7.69 -6.77
CA TYR A 160 18.30 6.34 -6.31
C TYR A 160 18.75 6.03 -4.90
N LYS A 161 20.00 6.36 -4.56
CA LYS A 161 20.57 6.13 -3.22
C LYS A 161 19.82 6.91 -2.16
N ASN A 162 19.54 8.19 -2.43
CA ASN A 162 18.79 9.07 -1.53
C ASN A 162 17.40 8.51 -1.23
N VAL A 163 16.69 8.05 -2.26
CA VAL A 163 15.40 7.35 -2.10
C VAL A 163 15.57 6.12 -1.21
N GLY A 164 16.60 5.30 -1.45
CA GLY A 164 16.91 4.12 -0.64
C GLY A 164 17.15 4.45 0.84
N GLU A 165 17.88 5.52 1.14
CA GLU A 165 18.13 6.00 2.51
C GLU A 165 16.85 6.48 3.20
N ILE A 166 16.02 7.26 2.52
CA ILE A 166 14.73 7.75 3.03
C ILE A 166 13.79 6.58 3.30
N VAL A 167 13.67 5.64 2.35
CA VAL A 167 12.84 4.45 2.50
C VAL A 167 13.32 3.66 3.72
N LYS A 168 14.64 3.38 3.80
CA LYS A 168 15.29 2.67 4.91
C LYS A 168 14.96 3.29 6.28
N SER A 169 15.02 4.62 6.38
CA SER A 169 14.78 5.32 7.64
C SER A 169 13.34 5.11 8.15
N PHE A 170 12.36 5.15 7.24
CA PHE A 170 10.96 4.85 7.59
C PHE A 170 10.75 3.42 8.07
N ILE A 171 11.34 2.40 7.45
CA ILE A 171 11.11 0.99 7.87
C ILE A 171 11.73 0.72 9.23
N LEU A 172 12.95 1.24 9.46
CA LEU A 172 13.63 1.06 10.74
C LEU A 172 12.85 1.72 11.87
N ARG A 173 12.23 2.86 11.59
CA ARG A 173 11.46 3.63 12.57
C ARG A 173 10.05 3.08 12.80
N TYR A 174 9.38 2.62 11.74
CA TYR A 174 7.99 2.14 11.81
C TYR A 174 7.86 0.70 11.27
N PRO A 175 8.47 -0.30 11.93
CA PRO A 175 8.53 -1.68 11.44
C PRO A 175 7.17 -2.40 11.42
N LYS A 176 6.14 -1.83 12.05
CA LYS A 176 4.77 -2.38 12.09
C LYS A 176 3.84 -1.74 11.06
N SER A 177 4.29 -0.71 10.34
CA SER A 177 3.44 -0.05 9.33
C SER A 177 3.19 -0.96 8.14
N ASN A 178 2.00 -0.85 7.56
CA ASN A 178 1.77 -1.37 6.21
C ASN A 178 2.38 -0.37 5.22
N ILE A 179 3.44 -0.80 4.54
CA ILE A 179 4.15 0.03 3.57
C ILE A 179 3.64 -0.26 2.15
N ASN A 180 3.19 0.78 1.47
CA ASN A 180 2.89 0.82 0.05
C ASN A 180 4.00 1.59 -0.65
N LEU A 181 4.55 1.03 -1.72
CA LEU A 181 5.55 1.70 -2.55
C LEU A 181 4.99 1.89 -3.96
N GLU A 182 4.98 3.12 -4.46
CA GLU A 182 4.60 3.44 -5.84
C GLU A 182 5.82 4.00 -6.56
N LEU A 183 6.29 3.30 -7.59
CA LEU A 183 7.43 3.71 -8.40
C LEU A 183 6.93 4.18 -9.77
N HIS A 184 7.17 5.45 -10.07
CA HIS A 184 6.80 6.10 -11.32
C HIS A 184 8.04 6.31 -12.17
N ALA A 185 8.07 5.78 -13.39
CA ALA A 185 9.19 5.96 -14.29
C ALA A 185 8.77 5.91 -15.75
N GLU A 186 9.57 6.57 -16.59
CA GLU A 186 9.40 6.50 -18.05
C GLU A 186 9.97 5.21 -18.63
N LYS A 187 11.01 4.63 -18.03
CA LYS A 187 11.69 3.42 -18.54
C LYS A 187 11.75 2.34 -17.48
N SER A 188 11.62 1.09 -17.89
CA SER A 188 11.64 -0.06 -16.98
C SER A 188 12.96 -0.20 -16.22
N MET A 189 14.10 0.13 -16.85
CA MET A 189 15.40 0.10 -16.15
C MET A 189 15.45 1.06 -14.95
N HIS A 190 14.68 2.15 -14.95
CA HIS A 190 14.66 3.08 -13.83
C HIS A 190 13.99 2.42 -12.63
N ILE A 191 12.88 1.70 -12.86
CA ILE A 191 12.23 0.88 -11.84
C ILE A 191 13.20 -0.17 -11.29
N LEU A 192 13.84 -0.94 -12.17
CA LEU A 192 14.73 -2.03 -11.76
C LEU A 192 15.94 -1.50 -10.97
N ASN A 193 16.57 -0.43 -11.42
CA ASN A 193 17.70 0.19 -10.73
C ASN A 193 17.30 0.88 -9.41
N GLN A 194 16.08 1.42 -9.32
CA GLN A 194 15.58 1.93 -8.05
C GLN A 194 15.38 0.77 -7.06
N ILE A 195 14.76 -0.34 -7.50
CA ILE A 195 14.54 -1.53 -6.66
C ILE A 195 15.88 -2.11 -6.20
N SER A 196 16.90 -2.16 -7.06
CA SER A 196 18.22 -2.75 -6.73
C SER A 196 18.99 -2.01 -5.63
N VAL A 197 18.62 -0.77 -5.29
CA VAL A 197 19.24 0.01 -4.20
C VAL A 197 18.34 0.14 -2.97
N LEU A 198 17.10 -0.36 -3.03
CA LEU A 198 16.23 -0.38 -1.87
C LEU A 198 16.75 -1.41 -0.85
N PRO A 199 16.53 -1.18 0.46
CA PRO A 199 16.82 -2.20 1.45
C PRO A 199 15.90 -3.42 1.27
N SER A 200 16.11 -4.48 2.07
CA SER A 200 15.12 -5.55 2.19
C SER A 200 13.83 -5.01 2.82
N LEU A 201 12.69 -5.34 2.20
CA LEU A 201 11.40 -4.70 2.48
C LEU A 201 10.25 -5.71 2.50
N PRO A 202 9.53 -5.83 3.63
CA PRO A 202 8.19 -6.38 3.61
C PRO A 202 7.19 -5.27 3.22
N LEU A 203 6.64 -5.36 2.03
CA LEU A 203 5.63 -4.44 1.49
C LEU A 203 4.23 -5.04 1.59
N TYR A 204 3.27 -4.21 1.97
CA TYR A 204 1.87 -4.55 1.76
C TYR A 204 1.53 -4.49 0.27
N LYS A 205 2.01 -3.46 -0.43
CA LYS A 205 1.79 -3.27 -1.86
C LYS A 205 2.98 -2.61 -2.55
N ILE A 206 3.27 -3.04 -3.77
CA ILE A 206 4.13 -2.32 -4.71
C ILE A 206 3.34 -2.02 -5.99
N LYS A 207 3.41 -0.77 -6.47
CA LYS A 207 2.88 -0.34 -7.76
C LYS A 207 4.01 0.15 -8.65
N LEU A 208 4.06 -0.34 -9.88
CA LEU A 208 5.01 0.06 -10.90
C LEU A 208 4.21 0.76 -12.00
N ILE A 209 4.40 2.06 -12.16
CA ILE A 209 3.58 2.92 -13.02
C ILE A 209 4.48 3.50 -14.12
N CYS A 210 4.11 3.22 -15.37
CA CYS A 210 4.73 3.87 -16.51
C CYS A 210 4.22 5.30 -16.62
N THR A 211 5.11 6.27 -16.78
CA THR A 211 4.74 7.66 -17.09
C THR A 211 4.97 8.03 -18.55
N ASP A 212 5.56 7.13 -19.33
CA ASP A 212 5.79 7.29 -20.77
C ASP A 212 4.56 6.84 -21.57
N PHE A 213 4.20 7.61 -22.60
CA PHE A 213 3.08 7.32 -23.49
C PHE A 213 3.34 6.11 -24.39
N ASP A 214 4.60 5.84 -24.74
CA ASP A 214 4.98 4.76 -25.65
C ASP A 214 4.95 3.37 -24.97
N GLN A 215 4.61 3.32 -23.68
CA GLN A 215 4.51 2.09 -22.88
C GLN A 215 5.71 1.15 -23.07
N PRO A 216 6.95 1.57 -22.75
CA PRO A 216 8.13 0.74 -22.94
C PRO A 216 8.01 -0.61 -22.23
N GLN A 217 8.81 -1.57 -22.70
CA GLN A 217 8.74 -2.94 -22.19
C GLN A 217 9.24 -3.04 -20.74
N LEU A 218 8.43 -3.63 -19.86
CA LEU A 218 8.79 -4.11 -18.53
C LEU A 218 8.85 -5.64 -18.53
N ARG A 219 10.05 -6.16 -18.29
CA ARG A 219 10.35 -7.58 -18.27
C ARG A 219 10.14 -8.20 -16.89
N LEU A 220 9.22 -9.15 -16.79
CA LEU A 220 8.84 -9.76 -15.50
C LEU A 220 9.95 -10.65 -14.92
N ASP A 221 10.77 -11.27 -15.78
CA ASP A 221 11.94 -12.05 -15.38
C ASP A 221 12.99 -11.20 -14.66
N GLN A 222 13.24 -9.98 -15.17
CA GLN A 222 14.17 -9.03 -14.56
C GLN A 222 13.62 -8.48 -13.24
N LEU A 223 12.32 -8.17 -13.20
CA LEU A 223 11.65 -7.73 -11.98
C LEU A 223 11.72 -8.79 -10.88
N TYR A 224 11.43 -10.05 -11.22
CA TYR A 224 11.56 -11.19 -10.30
C TYR A 224 12.99 -11.29 -9.74
N ALA A 225 14.00 -11.21 -10.61
CA ALA A 225 15.40 -11.33 -10.21
C ALA A 225 15.81 -10.24 -9.21
N VAL A 226 15.54 -8.97 -9.52
CA VAL A 226 15.95 -7.85 -8.67
C VAL A 226 15.18 -7.82 -7.35
N MET A 227 13.87 -8.12 -7.36
CA MET A 227 13.09 -8.20 -6.13
C MET A 227 13.57 -9.34 -5.22
N ARG A 228 13.95 -10.49 -5.81
CA ARG A 228 14.50 -11.64 -5.08
C ARG A 228 15.88 -11.33 -4.50
N GLU A 229 16.76 -10.73 -5.30
CA GLU A 229 18.12 -10.37 -4.88
C GLU A 229 18.09 -9.39 -3.69
N GLN A 230 17.22 -8.39 -3.72
CA GLN A 230 17.06 -7.42 -2.63
C GLN A 230 16.15 -7.90 -1.49
N ASN A 231 15.58 -9.11 -1.58
CA ASN A 231 14.60 -9.64 -0.63
C ASN A 231 13.46 -8.63 -0.34
N ILE A 232 12.88 -8.08 -1.41
CA ILE A 232 11.69 -7.23 -1.38
C ILE A 232 10.46 -8.09 -1.61
N GLN A 233 9.68 -8.30 -0.55
CA GLN A 233 8.50 -9.15 -0.54
C GLN A 233 7.25 -8.29 -0.57
N ALA A 234 6.32 -8.53 -1.49
CA ALA A 234 5.08 -7.76 -1.57
C ALA A 234 3.86 -8.68 -1.55
N LYS A 235 2.84 -8.37 -0.74
CA LYS A 235 1.56 -9.11 -0.81
C LYS A 235 0.76 -8.75 -2.05
N ASN A 236 0.88 -7.51 -2.52
CA ASN A 236 0.16 -7.01 -3.67
C ASN A 236 1.14 -6.38 -4.66
N ILE A 237 1.12 -6.83 -5.91
CA ILE A 237 1.93 -6.24 -6.99
C ILE A 237 0.95 -5.67 -8.01
N THR A 238 1.15 -4.42 -8.42
CA THR A 238 0.37 -3.77 -9.47
C THR A 238 1.31 -3.22 -10.52
N MET A 239 1.07 -3.53 -11.79
CA MET A 239 1.73 -2.85 -12.90
C MET A 239 0.69 -2.06 -13.66
N ARG A 240 1.06 -0.85 -14.07
CA ARG A 240 0.17 0.07 -14.76
C ARG A 240 0.84 0.73 -15.95
N ASP A 241 0.15 0.74 -17.09
CA ASP A 241 0.53 1.47 -18.31
C ASP A 241 1.85 0.98 -18.95
N TRP A 242 2.29 -0.26 -18.67
CA TRP A 242 3.51 -0.85 -19.26
C TRP A 242 3.19 -1.83 -20.40
N SER A 243 4.14 -2.04 -21.32
CA SER A 243 4.17 -3.25 -22.14
C SER A 243 4.85 -4.38 -21.36
N LEU A 244 4.11 -5.41 -20.98
CA LEU A 244 4.60 -6.50 -20.14
C LEU A 244 5.11 -7.67 -20.99
N PHE A 245 6.35 -8.06 -20.73
CA PHE A 245 6.97 -9.23 -21.33
C PHE A 245 7.25 -10.30 -20.28
N ALA A 246 6.77 -11.51 -20.55
CA ALA A 246 7.09 -12.71 -19.80
C ALA A 246 7.90 -13.70 -20.66
N ASP A 247 8.90 -14.34 -20.06
CA ASP A 247 9.76 -15.33 -20.72
C ASP A 247 9.13 -16.75 -20.74
N GLY A 248 8.19 -17.03 -19.84
CA GLY A 248 7.56 -18.34 -19.68
C GLY A 248 8.42 -19.36 -18.95
N THR A 249 9.58 -18.95 -18.44
CA THR A 249 10.57 -19.78 -17.74
C THR A 249 10.94 -19.25 -16.37
N THR A 250 10.46 -18.06 -16.00
CA THR A 250 10.69 -17.44 -14.70
C THR A 250 9.35 -17.16 -14.01
N PRO A 251 9.20 -17.40 -12.70
CA PRO A 251 8.00 -17.01 -11.98
C PRO A 251 7.82 -15.48 -11.93
N VAL A 252 6.59 -14.99 -11.75
CA VAL A 252 6.31 -13.55 -11.63
C VAL A 252 6.58 -13.00 -10.23
N SER A 253 6.67 -13.88 -9.22
CA SER A 253 6.99 -13.54 -7.83
C SER A 253 7.68 -14.72 -7.15
N TYR A 254 8.59 -14.46 -6.22
CA TYR A 254 9.22 -15.49 -5.38
C TYR A 254 8.58 -15.59 -3.98
N ASN A 255 7.61 -14.73 -3.67
CA ASN A 255 6.83 -14.78 -2.43
C ASN A 255 5.31 -14.88 -2.72
N PRO A 256 4.51 -15.47 -1.80
CA PRO A 256 3.07 -15.54 -1.99
C PRO A 256 2.40 -14.17 -2.13
N LEU A 257 1.44 -14.07 -3.04
CA LEU A 257 0.67 -12.88 -3.36
C LEU A 257 -0.79 -13.03 -2.94
N ASP A 258 -1.34 -11.97 -2.35
CA ASP A 258 -2.78 -11.78 -2.23
C ASP A 258 -3.35 -11.36 -3.59
N THR A 259 -2.76 -10.35 -4.25
CA THR A 259 -3.22 -9.88 -5.57
C THR A 259 -2.06 -9.55 -6.50
N PHE A 260 -2.12 -10.05 -7.73
CA PHE A 260 -1.32 -9.59 -8.86
C PHE A 260 -2.23 -8.82 -9.82
N ARG A 261 -2.01 -7.50 -9.98
CA ARG A 261 -2.86 -6.64 -10.81
C ARG A 261 -2.11 -6.11 -12.03
N ILE A 262 -2.72 -6.25 -13.19
CA ILE A 262 -2.29 -5.68 -14.46
C ILE A 262 -3.34 -4.65 -14.87
N SER A 263 -2.95 -3.38 -14.99
CA SER A 263 -3.89 -2.29 -15.24
C SER A 263 -3.49 -1.47 -16.45
N SER A 264 -4.33 -1.43 -17.47
CA SER A 264 -4.07 -0.67 -18.71
C SER A 264 -2.72 -0.99 -19.38
N CYS A 265 -2.32 -2.26 -19.36
CA CYS A 265 -1.04 -2.72 -19.91
C CYS A 265 -1.21 -3.44 -21.25
N SER A 266 -0.18 -3.41 -22.08
CA SER A 266 -0.05 -4.29 -23.24
C SER A 266 0.68 -5.58 -22.83
N ILE A 267 0.03 -6.73 -22.84
CA ILE A 267 0.66 -8.03 -22.55
C ILE A 267 1.21 -8.60 -23.85
N GLU A 268 2.52 -8.55 -24.04
CA GLU A 268 3.19 -8.94 -25.30
C GLU A 268 3.23 -10.46 -25.51
N THR A 269 3.37 -11.23 -24.44
CA THR A 269 3.55 -12.68 -24.51
C THR A 269 2.55 -13.42 -23.63
N VAL A 270 1.27 -13.45 -24.05
CA VAL A 270 0.17 -14.06 -23.27
C VAL A 270 0.45 -15.50 -22.85
N ASP A 271 0.91 -16.36 -23.76
CA ASP A 271 1.19 -17.77 -23.43
C ASP A 271 2.33 -17.94 -22.43
N ASN A 272 3.36 -17.09 -22.54
CA ASN A 272 4.47 -17.09 -21.58
C ASN A 272 4.04 -16.53 -20.22
N LEU A 273 3.14 -15.53 -20.19
CA LEU A 273 2.56 -15.03 -18.95
C LEU A 273 1.79 -16.14 -18.23
N VAL A 274 0.96 -16.90 -18.96
CA VAL A 274 0.22 -18.05 -18.40
C VAL A 274 1.19 -19.08 -17.82
N ARG A 275 2.27 -19.43 -18.54
CA ARG A 275 3.30 -20.35 -18.02
C ARG A 275 4.01 -19.82 -16.78
N SER A 276 4.38 -18.54 -16.78
CA SER A 276 5.06 -17.88 -15.66
C SER A 276 4.17 -17.84 -14.41
N LEU A 277 2.87 -17.57 -14.58
CA LEU A 277 1.88 -17.63 -13.51
C LEU A 277 1.67 -19.07 -13.00
N GLN A 278 1.63 -20.06 -13.89
CA GLN A 278 1.53 -21.48 -13.51
C GLN A 278 2.74 -21.93 -12.70
N MET A 279 3.94 -21.54 -13.12
CA MET A 279 5.17 -21.76 -12.36
C MET A 279 5.10 -21.10 -10.98
N THR A 280 4.58 -19.87 -10.91
CA THR A 280 4.43 -19.14 -9.65
C THR A 280 3.45 -19.85 -8.71
N ALA A 281 2.30 -20.28 -9.22
CA ALA A 281 1.32 -21.06 -8.47
C ALA A 281 1.84 -22.41 -7.98
N SER A 282 2.81 -22.99 -8.69
CA SER A 282 3.43 -24.28 -8.37
C SER A 282 4.54 -24.17 -7.32
N GLN A 283 4.93 -22.95 -6.90
CA GLN A 283 5.92 -22.77 -5.85
C GLN A 283 5.39 -23.28 -4.51
N SER A 284 6.25 -23.97 -3.76
CA SER A 284 5.91 -24.48 -2.43
C SER A 284 5.74 -23.33 -1.45
N THR A 285 4.59 -23.27 -0.76
CA THR A 285 4.35 -22.36 0.37
C THR A 285 5.03 -22.81 1.67
N GLN A 286 5.88 -23.84 1.63
CA GLN A 286 6.61 -24.30 2.81
C GLN A 286 7.74 -23.33 3.14
N PRO A 287 7.79 -22.77 4.35
CA PRO A 287 9.00 -22.12 4.83
C PRO A 287 10.13 -23.14 4.83
N GLU A 288 11.30 -22.77 4.29
CA GLU A 288 12.54 -23.54 4.45
C GLU A 288 12.74 -23.82 5.96
N GLY A 289 12.70 -25.10 6.34
CA GLY A 289 12.98 -25.54 7.72
C GLY A 289 11.93 -26.41 8.41
N VAL A 290 10.73 -26.62 7.84
CA VAL A 290 9.77 -27.59 8.41
C VAL A 290 9.90 -28.94 7.68
N PRO A 291 10.33 -30.03 8.35
CA PRO A 291 10.43 -31.32 7.69
C PRO A 291 9.05 -31.77 7.22
N PRO A 292 8.94 -32.42 6.04
CA PRO A 292 7.67 -32.87 5.51
C PRO A 292 6.97 -33.73 6.55
N ALA A 293 5.72 -33.38 6.88
CA ALA A 293 4.91 -34.15 7.81
C ALA A 293 4.87 -35.60 7.33
N LYS A 294 5.61 -36.47 8.02
CA LYS A 294 5.70 -37.90 7.73
C LYS A 294 4.27 -38.43 7.56
N LYS A 295 4.00 -39.06 6.41
CA LYS A 295 2.76 -39.82 6.17
C LYS A 295 2.51 -40.69 7.41
N LYS A 296 1.42 -40.42 8.15
CA LYS A 296 1.07 -41.18 9.36
C LYS A 296 0.86 -42.65 8.99
N LYS A 297 1.84 -43.50 9.30
CA LYS A 297 1.63 -44.95 9.46
C LYS A 297 0.65 -45.12 10.62
N VAL A 298 -0.48 -45.74 10.34
CA VAL A 298 -1.48 -46.09 11.36
C VAL A 298 -0.87 -47.18 12.25
N VAL A 299 -0.32 -46.80 13.40
CA VAL A 299 0.05 -47.74 14.45
C VAL A 299 -1.16 -47.89 15.38
N LYS A 300 -1.81 -49.05 15.32
CA LYS A 300 -2.85 -49.47 16.27
C LYS A 300 -2.20 -49.72 17.63
N LYS A 301 -2.40 -48.84 18.61
CA LYS A 301 -2.09 -49.14 20.01
C LYS A 301 -3.34 -49.72 20.68
N LYS A 302 -3.30 -51.01 21.05
CA LYS A 302 -4.29 -51.62 21.96
C LYS A 302 -4.10 -51.00 23.35
N LYS A 303 -5.19 -50.53 23.95
CA LYS A 303 -5.24 -50.21 25.38
C LYS A 303 -5.99 -51.36 26.03
N GLU A 304 -5.26 -52.23 26.72
CA GLU A 304 -5.83 -53.22 27.63
C GLU A 304 -6.10 -52.50 28.96
N THR A 305 -7.33 -52.62 29.45
CA THR A 305 -7.68 -52.25 30.81
C THR A 305 -8.33 -53.50 31.41
N GLU A 306 -7.75 -53.99 32.49
CA GLU A 306 -8.24 -55.11 33.29
C GLU A 306 -9.61 -54.79 33.88
N VAL A 307 -10.47 -55.81 33.91
CA VAL A 307 -11.76 -55.79 34.60
C VAL A 307 -11.63 -56.74 35.79
N VAL A 308 -11.60 -56.19 37.00
CA VAL A 308 -11.94 -56.94 38.21
C VAL A 308 -13.45 -56.79 38.41
N THR A 309 -14.11 -57.92 38.65
CA THR A 309 -15.56 -58.04 38.81
C THR A 309 -15.94 -57.97 40.27
N GLU A 310 -17.12 -57.41 40.57
CA GLU A 310 -18.08 -58.03 41.48
C GLU A 310 -19.50 -57.50 41.17
N GLU A 311 -20.38 -58.46 40.91
CA GLU A 311 -21.86 -58.44 40.94
C GLU A 311 -22.67 -57.45 40.06
N GLY A 312 -23.55 -58.03 39.22
CA GLY A 312 -24.77 -57.38 38.71
C GLY A 312 -24.81 -57.02 37.21
N LEU A 313 -25.72 -57.65 36.46
CA LEU A 313 -25.98 -57.44 35.02
C LEU A 313 -26.39 -55.99 34.64
N VAL A 314 -25.64 -55.29 33.76
CA VAL A 314 -26.11 -54.13 32.94
C VAL A 314 -25.28 -54.02 31.63
N PRO A 315 -25.81 -53.57 30.46
CA PRO A 315 -25.38 -54.07 29.14
C PRO A 315 -24.19 -53.34 28.48
N LYS A 316 -23.58 -54.03 27.49
CA LYS A 316 -22.45 -53.62 26.63
C LYS A 316 -22.44 -52.12 26.24
N PRO A 317 -21.32 -51.40 26.41
CA PRO A 317 -21.19 -50.05 25.88
C PRO A 317 -20.98 -50.11 24.36
N LYS A 318 -21.86 -49.45 23.60
CA LYS A 318 -21.67 -49.21 22.16
C LYS A 318 -20.41 -48.38 21.96
N LYS A 319 -19.42 -48.94 21.25
CA LYS A 319 -18.19 -48.26 20.82
C LYS A 319 -18.56 -47.07 19.90
N LYS A 320 -18.57 -45.85 20.45
CA LYS A 320 -18.62 -44.62 19.64
C LYS A 320 -17.25 -44.41 18.98
N ILE A 321 -17.15 -44.77 17.70
CA ILE A 321 -16.04 -44.33 16.85
C ILE A 321 -16.28 -42.86 16.55
N VAL A 322 -15.61 -41.97 17.29
CA VAL A 322 -15.56 -40.55 16.94
C VAL A 322 -14.61 -40.40 15.76
N LYS A 323 -15.14 -40.45 14.53
CA LYS A 323 -14.42 -40.00 13.33
C LYS A 323 -14.23 -38.50 13.46
N LYS A 324 -13.07 -38.07 13.96
CA LYS A 324 -12.64 -36.67 13.92
C LYS A 324 -12.35 -36.34 12.45
N VAL A 325 -13.34 -35.79 11.75
CA VAL A 325 -13.17 -35.23 10.41
C VAL A 325 -12.27 -34.00 10.55
N VAL A 326 -10.98 -34.20 10.36
CA VAL A 326 -10.05 -33.09 10.16
C VAL A 326 -10.40 -32.51 8.80
N LYS A 327 -11.12 -31.38 8.77
CA LYS A 327 -11.30 -30.58 7.55
C LYS A 327 -9.90 -30.41 6.95
N LYS A 328 -9.65 -30.98 5.76
CA LYS A 328 -8.46 -30.64 4.97
C LYS A 328 -8.46 -29.12 4.85
N LYS A 329 -7.49 -28.45 5.46
CA LYS A 329 -7.24 -27.04 5.15
C LYS A 329 -7.01 -27.00 3.65
N LYS A 330 -7.79 -26.19 2.92
CA LYS A 330 -7.52 -25.93 1.51
C LYS A 330 -6.05 -25.51 1.39
N PRO A 331 -5.30 -26.02 0.40
CA PRO A 331 -3.97 -25.49 0.12
C PRO A 331 -4.09 -23.96 -0.03
N VAL A 332 -3.14 -23.24 0.58
CA VAL A 332 -3.09 -21.78 0.43
C VAL A 332 -2.49 -21.54 -0.94
N ALA A 333 -3.27 -20.97 -1.86
CA ALA A 333 -2.80 -20.61 -3.19
C ALA A 333 -1.62 -19.63 -3.08
N PHE A 334 -0.58 -19.84 -3.88
CA PHE A 334 0.59 -18.96 -3.89
C PHE A 334 0.22 -17.58 -4.48
N ILE A 335 -0.74 -17.52 -5.40
CA ILE A 335 -1.39 -16.29 -5.85
C ILE A 335 -2.88 -16.47 -5.59
N LYS A 336 -3.49 -15.63 -4.75
CA LYS A 336 -4.93 -15.73 -4.47
C LYS A 336 -5.77 -15.14 -5.60
N LYS A 337 -5.42 -13.95 -6.09
CA LYS A 337 -6.16 -13.23 -7.13
C LYS A 337 -5.25 -12.65 -8.23
N LEU A 338 -5.66 -12.81 -9.49
CA LEU A 338 -5.17 -12.07 -10.65
C LEU A 338 -6.26 -11.07 -11.07
N GLU A 339 -5.93 -9.78 -11.12
CA GLU A 339 -6.82 -8.74 -11.65
C GLU A 339 -6.25 -8.19 -12.95
N VAL A 340 -7.04 -8.20 -14.02
CA VAL A 340 -6.73 -7.52 -15.27
C VAL A 340 -7.81 -6.48 -15.51
N ALA A 341 -7.44 -5.21 -15.55
CA ALA A 341 -8.37 -4.09 -15.57
C ALA A 341 -7.88 -2.96 -16.48
N GLY A 342 -8.77 -2.06 -16.90
CA GLY A 342 -8.42 -0.92 -17.75
C GLY A 342 -8.29 -1.29 -19.22
N GLN A 343 -7.57 -0.46 -19.97
CA GLN A 343 -7.38 -0.64 -21.41
C GLN A 343 -6.18 -1.56 -21.68
N CYS A 344 -6.45 -2.86 -21.77
CA CYS A 344 -5.40 -3.87 -21.93
C CYS A 344 -5.36 -4.46 -23.33
N THR A 345 -4.16 -4.58 -23.91
CA THR A 345 -3.93 -5.28 -25.18
C THR A 345 -3.36 -6.67 -24.92
N LEU A 346 -3.98 -7.72 -25.44
CA LEU A 346 -3.53 -9.11 -25.26
C LEU A 346 -2.92 -9.63 -26.56
N HIS A 347 -1.61 -9.44 -26.76
CA HIS A 347 -0.93 -9.89 -27.97
C HIS A 347 -1.00 -11.42 -28.11
N GLY A 348 -1.28 -11.88 -29.32
CA GLY A 348 -1.59 -13.30 -29.59
C GLY A 348 -3.04 -13.69 -29.34
N LEU A 349 -3.85 -12.84 -28.71
CA LEU A 349 -5.31 -12.99 -28.59
C LEU A 349 -6.09 -11.84 -29.25
N THR A 350 -5.41 -10.89 -29.89
CA THR A 350 -6.02 -9.70 -30.51
C THR A 350 -7.08 -10.06 -31.56
N PHE A 351 -6.94 -11.19 -32.26
CA PHE A 351 -7.93 -11.69 -33.22
C PHE A 351 -9.29 -12.02 -32.59
N LEU A 352 -9.36 -12.21 -31.27
CA LEU A 352 -10.60 -12.44 -30.52
C LEU A 352 -11.30 -11.13 -30.12
N GLN A 353 -10.69 -9.97 -30.38
CA GLN A 353 -11.24 -8.64 -30.08
C GLN A 353 -11.74 -8.58 -28.62
N GLN A 354 -13.05 -8.32 -28.42
CA GLN A 354 -13.68 -8.18 -27.11
C GLN A 354 -13.77 -9.48 -26.28
N LYS A 355 -13.36 -10.63 -26.84
CA LYS A 355 -13.34 -11.92 -26.14
C LYS A 355 -11.93 -12.36 -25.72
N ALA A 356 -10.91 -11.55 -25.97
CA ALA A 356 -9.53 -11.90 -25.64
C ALA A 356 -9.34 -12.16 -24.14
N HIS A 357 -9.99 -11.37 -23.27
CA HIS A 357 -9.91 -11.55 -21.82
C HIS A 357 -10.59 -12.84 -21.34
N THR A 358 -11.71 -13.23 -21.97
CA THR A 358 -12.43 -14.47 -21.64
C THR A 358 -11.57 -15.69 -21.97
N GLU A 359 -10.83 -15.64 -23.09
CA GLU A 359 -9.91 -16.72 -23.46
C GLU A 359 -8.70 -16.79 -22.51
N LEU A 360 -8.15 -15.65 -22.09
CA LEU A 360 -7.10 -15.58 -21.07
C LEU A 360 -7.57 -16.21 -19.75
N GLU A 361 -8.76 -15.82 -19.27
CA GLU A 361 -9.37 -16.36 -18.06
C GLU A 361 -9.56 -17.87 -18.15
N ARG A 362 -10.09 -18.37 -19.29
CA ARG A 362 -10.26 -19.79 -19.54
C ARG A 362 -8.93 -20.55 -19.48
N ARG A 363 -7.87 -20.01 -20.10
CA ARG A 363 -6.53 -20.64 -20.07
C ARG A 363 -6.00 -20.73 -18.65
N LEU A 364 -6.08 -19.63 -17.90
CA LEU A 364 -5.57 -19.55 -16.52
C LEU A 364 -6.33 -20.46 -15.56
N THR A 365 -7.66 -20.46 -15.60
CA THR A 365 -8.49 -21.32 -14.75
C THR A 365 -8.33 -22.81 -15.09
N THR A 366 -7.94 -23.14 -16.33
CA THR A 366 -7.59 -24.52 -16.72
C THR A 366 -6.26 -24.96 -16.13
N VAL A 367 -5.23 -24.11 -16.16
CA VAL A 367 -3.87 -24.47 -15.68
C VAL A 367 -3.65 -24.21 -14.18
N ILE A 368 -4.41 -23.29 -13.58
CA ILE A 368 -4.35 -22.89 -12.17
C ILE A 368 -5.78 -22.79 -11.62
N PRO A 369 -6.46 -23.93 -11.33
CA PRO A 369 -7.88 -23.92 -10.94
C PRO A 369 -8.19 -23.21 -9.62
N GLU A 370 -7.18 -22.95 -8.78
CA GLU A 370 -7.31 -22.27 -7.48
C GLU A 370 -7.14 -20.75 -7.55
N LEU A 371 -6.74 -20.21 -8.71
CA LEU A 371 -6.54 -18.78 -8.92
C LEU A 371 -7.88 -18.09 -9.20
N ASP A 372 -8.21 -17.07 -8.40
CA ASP A 372 -9.31 -16.15 -8.71
C ASP A 372 -8.86 -15.19 -9.82
N VAL A 373 -9.52 -15.23 -10.98
CA VAL A 373 -9.18 -14.36 -12.13
C VAL A 373 -10.32 -13.39 -12.34
N ASP A 374 -10.02 -12.10 -12.23
CA ASP A 374 -11.00 -11.02 -12.39
C ASP A 374 -10.59 -10.14 -13.58
N CYS A 375 -11.39 -10.24 -14.64
CA CYS A 375 -11.27 -9.45 -15.87
C CYS A 375 -12.48 -8.51 -16.07
N SER A 376 -13.29 -8.28 -15.02
CA SER A 376 -14.58 -7.58 -15.14
C SER A 376 -14.47 -6.09 -15.50
N GLU A 377 -13.31 -5.48 -15.24
CA GLU A 377 -13.03 -4.06 -15.48
C GLU A 377 -12.18 -3.83 -16.74
N ILE A 378 -12.15 -4.75 -17.71
CA ILE A 378 -11.44 -4.52 -18.99
C ILE A 378 -12.27 -3.68 -19.94
N TYR A 379 -11.64 -2.67 -20.51
CA TYR A 379 -12.21 -1.80 -21.54
C TYR A 379 -11.45 -1.98 -22.85
N TYR A 380 -12.17 -2.18 -23.94
CA TYR A 380 -11.61 -2.21 -25.30
C TYR A 380 -11.90 -0.87 -25.97
N CYS A 381 -10.86 -0.17 -26.44
CA CYS A 381 -11.03 0.98 -27.33
C CYS A 381 -11.25 0.47 -28.76
N TRP A 382 -12.20 1.10 -29.46
CA TRP A 382 -12.50 0.85 -30.86
C TRP A 382 -11.61 1.66 -31.79
#